data_AF-A0A4Q3EF52-F1
#
_entry.id   AF-A0A4Q3EF52-F1
#
_cell.length_a   1.000
_cell.length_b   1.000
_cell.length_c   1.000
_cell.angle_alpha   90.00
_cell.angle_beta   90.00
_cell.angle_gamma   90.00
#
_symmetry.space_group_name_H-M   'P 1'
#
loop_
_entity.id
_entity.type
_entity.pdbx_description
1 polymer ?
#
loop_
_entity_poly.entity_id
_entity_poly.type
_entity_poly.pdbx_seq_one_letter_code
_entity_poly.pdbx_strand_id
1 'polypeptide(L)'
;PYTYPRYTNSLLNYYRKYTENKEASEVAGYDPQWEFGTGLSYTSFKYSNLKLSSNKLPEKGNITVTVDVTNTGKVAGKESVLMYVSDLVATITPEFKRLRAFEKIELQPNQTKTVTFTINKEKLSFINYDLKRVTEPGEFKLMIGDLGQNFQY
;
A
#
# COMPACT_ATOMS: atom_id res chain seq x y z
N PRO A 1 6.75 12.65 3.69
CA PRO A 1 7.69 11.54 3.37
C PRO A 1 7.90 11.42 1.86
N TYR A 2 9.07 10.95 1.42
CA TYR A 2 9.45 10.82 0.00
C TYR A 2 10.31 9.55 -0.22
N THR A 3 10.44 9.12 -1.47
CA THR A 3 11.35 8.04 -1.87
C THR A 3 12.78 8.59 -1.96
N TYR A 4 13.75 7.91 -1.37
CA TYR A 4 15.14 8.37 -1.43
C TYR A 4 15.83 7.81 -2.68
N PRO A 5 16.30 8.67 -3.60
CA PRO A 5 16.91 8.23 -4.85
C PRO A 5 18.28 7.60 -4.60
N ARG A 6 18.66 6.61 -5.43
CA ARG A 6 20.02 6.05 -5.43
C ARG A 6 21.02 6.91 -6.20
N TYR A 7 20.57 7.52 -7.28
CA TYR A 7 21.38 8.35 -8.16
C TYR A 7 20.81 9.76 -8.23
N THR A 8 21.68 10.73 -8.52
CA THR A 8 21.26 12.12 -8.80
C THR A 8 20.27 12.14 -9.96
N ASN A 9 19.23 12.99 -9.87
CA ASN A 9 18.17 13.13 -10.89
C ASN A 9 17.29 11.88 -11.12
N SER A 10 17.31 10.90 -10.23
CA SER A 10 16.33 9.80 -10.23
C SER A 10 15.01 10.26 -9.57
N LEU A 11 14.22 11.05 -10.30
CA LEU A 11 13.04 11.77 -9.79
C LEU A 11 11.72 10.98 -9.79
N LEU A 12 11.78 9.65 -9.83
CA LEU A 12 10.57 8.82 -9.87
C LEU A 12 9.80 8.84 -8.55
N ASN A 13 8.48 9.04 -8.65
CA ASN A 13 7.58 9.00 -7.50
C ASN A 13 7.36 7.55 -7.02
N TYR A 14 7.03 7.37 -5.74
CA TYR A 14 6.73 6.02 -5.21
C TYR A 14 5.52 5.35 -5.91
N TYR A 15 4.54 6.17 -6.31
CA TYR A 15 3.31 5.77 -6.99
C TYR A 15 3.45 5.78 -8.53
N ARG A 16 4.68 5.64 -9.04
CA ARG A 16 5.03 5.45 -10.45
C ARG A 16 4.07 4.55 -11.25
N LYS A 17 4.10 4.65 -12.56
CA LYS A 17 3.42 3.73 -13.49
C LYS A 17 4.19 2.42 -13.61
N TYR A 18 3.50 1.36 -14.07
CA TYR A 18 4.13 0.05 -14.27
C TYR A 18 5.29 0.07 -15.29
N THR A 19 5.22 0.93 -16.30
CA THR A 19 6.28 1.12 -17.30
C THR A 19 7.53 1.80 -16.76
N GLU A 20 7.46 2.40 -15.57
CA GLU A 20 8.58 3.06 -14.90
C GLU A 20 9.31 2.11 -13.95
N ASN A 21 8.95 0.81 -13.93
CA ASN A 21 9.67 -0.21 -13.17
C ASN A 21 10.97 -0.63 -13.85
N LYS A 22 11.92 -1.11 -13.05
CA LYS A 22 13.24 -1.55 -13.54
C LYS A 22 13.15 -2.69 -14.54
N GLU A 23 12.18 -3.58 -14.37
CA GLU A 23 11.89 -4.69 -15.29
C GLU A 23 11.41 -4.20 -16.67
N ALA A 24 10.82 -3.00 -16.74
CA ALA A 24 10.35 -2.38 -17.98
C ALA A 24 11.38 -1.41 -18.58
N SER A 25 12.29 -0.86 -17.75
CA SER A 25 13.34 0.07 -18.17
C SER A 25 14.60 -0.13 -17.31
N GLU A 26 15.57 -0.88 -17.82
CA GLU A 26 16.80 -1.19 -17.06
C GLU A 26 17.66 0.06 -16.78
N VAL A 27 17.63 1.05 -17.68
CA VAL A 27 18.48 2.25 -17.62
C VAL A 27 17.87 3.34 -16.74
N ALA A 28 16.54 3.42 -16.65
CA ALA A 28 15.84 4.54 -15.99
C ALA A 28 14.64 4.11 -15.13
N GLY A 29 14.52 2.82 -14.81
CA GLY A 29 13.43 2.32 -13.99
C GLY A 29 13.62 2.60 -12.49
N TYR A 30 12.54 2.38 -11.75
CA TYR A 30 12.46 2.64 -10.31
C TYR A 30 13.45 1.77 -9.51
N ASP A 31 14.57 2.37 -9.12
CA ASP A 31 15.64 1.75 -8.32
C ASP A 31 16.08 2.68 -7.17
N PRO A 32 15.21 2.92 -6.18
CA PRO A 32 15.54 3.82 -5.08
C PRO A 32 16.62 3.22 -4.16
N GLN A 33 17.27 4.11 -3.39
CA GLN A 33 18.12 3.69 -2.28
C GLN A 33 17.26 3.22 -1.10
N TRP A 34 16.16 3.95 -0.83
CA TRP A 34 15.13 3.59 0.15
C TRP A 34 13.75 3.91 -0.41
N GLU A 35 12.86 2.91 -0.43
CA GLU A 35 11.47 3.13 -0.84
C GLU A 35 10.75 4.06 0.14
N PHE A 36 9.71 4.75 -0.36
CA PHE A 36 8.78 5.46 0.50
C PHE A 36 8.24 4.53 1.59
N GLY A 37 8.27 5.00 2.84
CA GLY A 37 7.80 4.25 4.00
C GLY A 37 8.86 3.34 4.64
N THR A 38 10.06 3.23 4.05
CA THR A 38 11.18 2.48 4.67
C THR A 38 11.58 3.12 5.99
N GLY A 39 11.71 2.30 7.03
CA GLY A 39 12.23 2.69 8.34
C GLY A 39 12.68 1.45 9.11
N LEU A 40 13.84 1.55 9.75
CA LEU A 40 14.35 0.48 10.62
C LEU A 40 13.83 0.67 12.04
N SER A 41 13.91 -0.42 12.82
CA SER A 41 13.60 -0.44 14.24
C SER A 41 14.65 -1.27 14.97
N TYR A 42 14.82 -1.02 16.27
CA TYR A 42 15.63 -1.87 17.15
C TYR A 42 14.93 -3.17 17.54
N THR A 43 13.66 -3.33 17.14
CA THR A 43 12.91 -4.58 17.20
C THR A 43 12.41 -4.98 15.81
N SER A 44 11.89 -6.19 15.67
CA SER A 44 11.31 -6.69 14.42
C SER A 44 9.79 -6.83 14.54
N PHE A 45 9.09 -6.63 13.43
CA PHE A 45 7.64 -6.79 13.35
C PHE A 45 7.28 -7.81 12.28
N LYS A 46 6.29 -8.65 12.57
CA LYS A 46 5.74 -9.63 11.64
C LYS A 46 4.28 -9.30 11.36
N TYR A 47 3.92 -9.30 10.08
CA TYR A 47 2.55 -9.17 9.61
C TYR A 47 1.96 -10.55 9.35
N SER A 48 0.70 -10.76 9.72
CA SER A 48 -0.03 -12.00 9.44
C SER A 48 -1.54 -11.76 9.38
N ASN A 49 -2.28 -12.80 8.97
CA ASN A 49 -3.75 -12.81 9.03
C ASN A 49 -4.43 -11.62 8.33
N LEU A 50 -3.92 -11.19 7.17
CA LEU A 50 -4.59 -10.18 6.34
C LEU A 50 -5.95 -10.71 5.88
N LYS A 51 -7.02 -10.04 6.29
CA LYS A 51 -8.41 -10.40 5.99
C LYS A 51 -9.19 -9.20 5.48
N LEU A 52 -10.08 -9.47 4.54
CA LEU A 52 -11.06 -8.52 4.04
C LEU A 52 -12.44 -9.03 4.48
N SER A 53 -13.34 -8.12 4.91
CA SER A 53 -14.71 -8.49 5.27
C SER A 53 -15.54 -8.96 4.06
N SER A 54 -15.13 -8.61 2.85
CA SER A 54 -15.72 -9.02 1.58
C SER A 54 -14.66 -8.92 0.49
N ASN A 55 -14.72 -9.80 -0.52
CA ASN A 55 -13.91 -9.70 -1.73
C ASN A 55 -14.56 -8.83 -2.82
N LYS A 56 -15.72 -8.22 -2.53
CA LYS A 56 -16.42 -7.28 -3.40
C LYS A 56 -16.80 -6.01 -2.65
N LEU A 57 -16.38 -4.86 -3.16
CA LEU A 57 -16.69 -3.54 -2.62
C LEU A 57 -18.06 -3.11 -3.17
N PRO A 58 -19.07 -2.85 -2.32
CA PRO A 58 -20.34 -2.34 -2.79
C PRO A 58 -20.23 -0.89 -3.27
N GLU A 59 -21.10 -0.49 -4.19
CA GLU A 59 -21.21 0.89 -4.69
C GLU A 59 -21.44 1.93 -3.58
N LYS A 60 -22.16 1.51 -2.54
CA LYS A 60 -22.32 2.24 -1.28
C LYS A 60 -21.94 1.32 -0.14
N GLY A 61 -20.92 1.70 0.61
CA GLY A 61 -20.43 0.94 1.76
C GLY A 61 -18.92 0.78 1.74
N ASN A 62 -18.44 -0.09 2.62
CA ASN A 62 -17.01 -0.25 2.87
C ASN A 62 -16.63 -1.74 2.91
N ILE A 63 -15.38 -2.03 2.57
CA ILE A 63 -14.68 -3.25 3.02
C ILE A 63 -13.88 -2.91 4.26
N THR A 64 -14.00 -3.72 5.30
CA THR A 64 -13.11 -3.69 6.46
C THR A 64 -11.91 -4.58 6.19
N VAL A 65 -10.72 -4.05 6.42
CA VAL A 65 -9.44 -4.74 6.22
C VAL A 65 -8.79 -4.88 7.59
N THR A 66 -8.43 -6.10 7.98
CA THR A 66 -7.73 -6.34 9.24
C THR A 66 -6.42 -7.06 9.01
N VAL A 67 -5.40 -6.74 9.80
CA VAL A 67 -4.10 -7.40 9.77
C VAL A 67 -3.54 -7.50 11.19
N ASP A 68 -2.94 -8.64 11.51
CA ASP A 68 -2.26 -8.82 12.80
C ASP A 68 -0.81 -8.41 12.67
N VAL A 69 -0.36 -7.56 13.58
CA VAL A 69 1.03 -7.10 13.67
C VAL A 69 1.59 -7.52 15.01
N THR A 70 2.64 -8.34 14.96
CA THR A 70 3.33 -8.87 16.14
C THR A 70 4.72 -8.27 16.25
N ASN A 71 5.08 -7.75 17.42
CA ASN A 71 6.48 -7.43 17.73
C ASN A 71 7.21 -8.74 18.08
N THR A 72 8.13 -9.16 17.23
CA THR A 72 8.86 -10.43 17.36
C THR A 72 10.26 -10.27 17.96
N GLY A 73 10.68 -9.04 18.27
CA GLY A 73 11.97 -8.79 18.90
C GLY A 73 11.89 -8.66 20.42
N LYS A 74 12.98 -8.15 21.02
CA LYS A 74 13.21 -8.16 22.47
C LYS A 74 12.93 -6.83 23.17
N VAL A 75 12.65 -5.77 22.41
CA VAL A 75 12.41 -4.42 22.95
C VAL A 75 11.07 -3.87 22.44
N ALA A 76 10.47 -2.98 23.22
CA ALA A 76 9.28 -2.26 22.78
C ALA A 76 9.60 -1.39 21.55
N GLY A 77 8.63 -1.23 20.65
CA GLY A 77 8.82 -0.45 19.45
C GLY A 77 7.51 0.09 18.86
N LYS A 78 7.64 1.08 17.99
CA LYS A 78 6.52 1.62 17.21
C LYS A 78 6.66 1.24 15.75
N GLU A 79 5.57 0.79 15.16
CA GLU A 79 5.50 0.35 13.77
C GLU A 79 4.47 1.19 13.01
N SER A 80 4.78 1.54 11.76
CA SER A 80 3.88 2.33 10.89
C SER A 80 3.28 1.40 9.85
N VAL A 81 2.09 0.88 10.12
CA VAL A 81 1.38 -0.05 9.24
C VAL A 81 0.81 0.72 8.05
N LEU A 82 1.34 0.46 6.85
CA LEU A 82 0.98 1.15 5.62
C LEU A 82 0.06 0.26 4.76
N MET A 83 -1.11 0.78 4.37
CA MET A 83 -2.03 0.09 3.47
C MET A 83 -2.01 0.73 2.09
N TYR A 84 -1.53 -0.04 1.11
CA TYR A 84 -1.49 0.34 -0.29
C TYR A 84 -2.59 -0.37 -1.08
N VAL A 85 -3.03 0.28 -2.16
CA VAL A 85 -3.91 -0.33 -3.16
C VAL A 85 -3.38 -0.03 -4.56
N SER A 86 -3.40 -1.05 -5.41
CA SER A 86 -3.18 -0.96 -6.85
C SER A 86 -4.49 -1.21 -7.57
N ASP A 87 -4.77 -0.36 -8.55
CA ASP A 87 -5.77 -0.65 -9.57
C ASP A 87 -5.07 -1.43 -10.69
N LEU A 88 -5.59 -2.61 -11.04
CA LEU A 88 -4.92 -3.48 -12.01
C LEU A 88 -5.21 -3.08 -13.45
N VAL A 89 -6.41 -2.54 -13.71
CA VAL A 89 -6.84 -2.13 -15.05
C VAL A 89 -7.77 -0.93 -14.92
N ALA A 90 -7.38 0.18 -15.54
CA ALA A 90 -8.16 1.40 -15.61
C ALA A 90 -8.05 2.03 -17.00
N THR A 91 -8.98 2.91 -17.35
CA THR A 91 -8.99 3.62 -18.64
C THR A 91 -7.79 4.54 -18.84
N ILE A 92 -7.20 5.03 -17.76
CA ILE A 92 -5.89 5.68 -17.73
C ILE A 92 -4.93 4.78 -16.97
N THR A 93 -3.70 4.65 -17.47
CA THR A 93 -2.65 3.84 -16.83
C THR A 93 -2.61 4.08 -15.32
N PRO A 94 -2.99 3.09 -14.50
CA PRO A 94 -3.03 3.26 -13.07
C PRO A 94 -1.62 3.31 -12.48
N GLU A 95 -1.55 3.78 -11.25
CA GLU A 95 -0.32 3.76 -10.46
C GLU A 95 0.01 2.35 -10.01
N PHE A 96 1.29 2.05 -9.92
CA PHE A 96 1.80 0.77 -9.45
C PHE A 96 1.25 0.41 -8.07
N LYS A 97 1.29 1.36 -7.12
CA LYS A 97 0.66 1.27 -5.80
C LYS A 97 0.44 2.67 -5.22
N ARG A 98 -0.69 2.91 -4.55
CA ARG A 98 -0.98 4.18 -3.85
C ARG A 98 -1.28 3.93 -2.38
N LEU A 99 -0.72 4.73 -1.48
CA LEU A 99 -1.04 4.67 -0.05
C LEU A 99 -2.47 5.16 0.16
N ARG A 100 -3.32 4.34 0.77
CA ARG A 100 -4.73 4.68 1.04
C ARG A 100 -5.03 4.88 2.52
N ALA A 101 -4.24 4.27 3.41
CA ALA A 101 -4.31 4.52 4.86
C ALA A 101 -3.00 4.13 5.53
N PHE A 102 -2.77 4.63 6.74
CA PHE A 102 -1.74 4.12 7.63
C PHE A 102 -2.16 4.26 9.09
N GLU A 103 -1.60 3.42 9.97
CA GLU A 103 -1.74 3.52 11.42
C GLU A 103 -0.38 3.32 12.07
N LYS A 104 -0.02 4.18 13.03
CA LYS A 104 1.19 4.00 13.85
C LYS A 104 0.81 3.37 15.17
N ILE A 105 1.34 2.18 15.44
CA ILE A 105 1.03 1.39 16.65
C ILE A 105 2.28 1.22 17.50
N GLU A 106 2.07 1.01 18.81
CA GLU A 106 3.12 0.65 19.76
C GLU A 106 2.89 -0.77 20.25
N LEU A 107 3.95 -1.57 20.31
CA LEU A 107 3.89 -2.97 20.71
C LEU A 107 5.04 -3.30 21.67
N GLN A 108 4.70 -3.93 22.79
CA GLN A 108 5.65 -4.60 23.67
C GLN A 108 6.20 -5.88 23.02
N PRO A 109 7.35 -6.42 23.47
CA PRO A 109 7.88 -7.69 22.99
C PRO A 109 6.81 -8.79 23.03
N ASN A 110 6.68 -9.57 21.94
CA ASN A 110 5.69 -10.63 21.73
C ASN A 110 4.22 -10.18 21.70
N GLN A 111 3.93 -8.88 21.84
CA GLN A 111 2.57 -8.37 21.72
C GLN A 111 2.11 -8.41 20.28
N THR A 112 0.87 -8.84 20.08
CA THR A 112 0.16 -8.75 18.80
C THR A 112 -0.99 -7.75 18.92
N LYS A 113 -1.15 -6.88 17.91
CA LYS A 113 -2.30 -6.00 17.76
C LYS A 113 -2.92 -6.22 16.38
N THR A 114 -4.23 -6.37 16.33
CA THR A 114 -4.99 -6.32 15.08
C THR A 114 -5.22 -4.87 14.69
N VAL A 115 -4.74 -4.48 13.52
CA VAL A 115 -4.94 -3.17 12.92
C VAL A 115 -6.09 -3.25 11.93
N THR A 116 -6.97 -2.25 11.95
CA THR A 116 -8.20 -2.24 11.15
C THR A 116 -8.26 -0.99 10.29
N PHE A 117 -8.45 -1.18 8.99
CA PHE A 117 -8.68 -0.13 8.01
C PHE A 117 -10.03 -0.29 7.34
N THR A 118 -10.50 0.77 6.69
CA THR A 118 -11.69 0.75 5.84
C THR A 118 -11.35 1.24 4.44
N ILE A 119 -11.91 0.58 3.43
CA ILE A 119 -11.82 0.97 2.02
C ILE A 119 -13.23 1.24 1.51
N ASN A 120 -13.37 2.32 0.75
CA ASN A 120 -14.60 2.71 0.07
C ASN A 120 -14.29 3.20 -1.34
N LYS A 121 -15.34 3.45 -2.13
CA LYS A 121 -15.24 3.91 -3.52
C LYS A 121 -14.38 5.17 -3.64
N GLU A 122 -14.56 6.14 -2.74
CA GLU A 122 -13.87 7.43 -2.77
C GLU A 122 -12.37 7.29 -2.57
N LYS A 123 -11.95 6.34 -1.71
CA LYS A 123 -10.54 6.00 -1.51
C LYS A 123 -9.90 5.37 -2.73
N LEU A 124 -10.66 4.75 -3.64
CA LEU A 124 -10.12 4.15 -4.86
C LEU A 124 -10.10 5.12 -6.04
N SER A 125 -10.96 6.14 -6.02
CA SER A 125 -11.14 7.09 -7.11
C SER A 125 -9.84 7.74 -7.64
N PHE A 126 -9.89 8.10 -8.92
CA PHE A 126 -8.88 8.86 -9.64
C PHE A 126 -9.54 9.89 -10.57
N ILE A 127 -8.73 10.74 -11.20
CA ILE A 127 -9.20 11.73 -12.19
C ILE A 127 -9.02 11.13 -13.58
N ASN A 128 -10.13 10.97 -14.32
CA ASN A 128 -10.11 10.40 -15.67
C ASN A 128 -9.73 11.45 -16.74
N TYR A 129 -9.78 11.02 -18.01
CA TYR A 129 -9.42 11.84 -19.17
C TYR A 129 -10.30 13.10 -19.31
N ASP A 130 -11.57 13.01 -18.89
CA ASP A 130 -12.52 14.12 -18.89
C ASP A 130 -12.39 15.05 -17.68
N LEU A 131 -11.32 14.91 -16.89
CA LEU A 131 -11.08 15.63 -15.64
C LEU A 131 -12.15 15.41 -14.56
N LYS A 132 -12.83 14.26 -14.61
CA LYS A 132 -13.84 13.87 -13.63
C LYS A 132 -13.26 12.89 -12.62
N ARG A 133 -13.66 13.06 -11.36
CA ARG A 133 -13.35 12.09 -10.30
C ARG A 133 -14.25 10.87 -10.46
N VAL A 134 -13.66 9.73 -10.77
CA VAL A 134 -14.38 8.48 -11.00
C VAL A 134 -13.70 7.34 -10.25
N THR A 135 -14.44 6.27 -10.03
CA THR A 135 -13.90 4.95 -9.66
C THR A 135 -14.50 3.98 -10.66
N GLU A 136 -13.66 3.22 -11.33
CA GLU A 136 -14.08 2.28 -12.37
C GLU A 136 -14.22 0.89 -11.77
N PRO A 137 -15.25 0.10 -12.16
CA PRO A 137 -15.36 -1.29 -11.75
C PRO A 137 -14.15 -2.08 -12.24
N GLY A 138 -13.65 -2.99 -11.42
CA GLY A 138 -12.44 -3.74 -11.74
C GLY A 138 -11.80 -4.44 -10.55
N GLU A 139 -10.68 -5.09 -10.82
CA GLU A 139 -9.90 -5.78 -9.79
C GLU A 139 -8.85 -4.85 -9.18
N PHE A 140 -8.84 -4.82 -7.86
CA PHE A 140 -7.88 -4.07 -7.06
C PHE A 140 -7.04 -5.03 -6.21
N LYS A 141 -5.76 -4.72 -6.08
CA LYS A 141 -4.83 -5.43 -5.21
C LYS A 141 -4.52 -4.59 -3.98
N LEU A 142 -4.87 -5.09 -2.80
CA LEU A 142 -4.53 -4.53 -1.51
C LEU A 142 -3.19 -5.11 -1.03
N MET A 143 -2.33 -4.27 -0.44
CA MET A 143 -1.04 -4.69 0.12
C MET A 143 -0.77 -4.05 1.49
N ILE A 144 -0.30 -4.86 2.44
CA ILE A 144 0.20 -4.42 3.75
C ILE A 144 1.43 -5.26 4.11
N GLY A 145 2.59 -4.64 4.27
CA GLY A 145 3.86 -5.37 4.39
C GLY A 145 4.05 -6.27 3.16
N ASP A 146 4.42 -7.53 3.40
CA ASP A 146 4.56 -8.55 2.34
C ASP A 146 3.26 -9.29 2.02
N LEU A 147 2.15 -8.92 2.67
CA LEU A 147 0.85 -9.55 2.47
C LEU A 147 0.06 -8.82 1.37
N GLY A 148 -0.62 -9.60 0.54
CA GLY A 148 -1.49 -9.07 -0.50
C GLY A 148 -2.81 -9.84 -0.60
N GLN A 149 -3.88 -9.15 -0.96
CA GLN A 149 -5.20 -9.71 -1.23
C GLN A 149 -5.87 -8.95 -2.38
N ASN A 150 -6.60 -9.66 -3.23
CA ASN A 150 -7.36 -9.05 -4.31
C ASN A 150 -8.83 -8.89 -3.92
N PHE A 151 -9.47 -7.86 -4.44
CA PHE A 151 -10.91 -7.65 -4.33
C PHE A 151 -11.45 -6.95 -5.57
N GLN A 152 -12.74 -7.12 -5.82
CA GLN A 152 -13.46 -6.51 -6.94
C GLN A 152 -14.20 -5.26 -6.45
N TYR A 153 -14.29 -4.25 -7.30
CA TYR A 153 -15.27 -3.17 -7.17
C TYR A 153 -16.23 -3.24 -8.36
#